data_AF-X6NR64-F1
#
_entry.id   AF-X6NR64-F1
#
_cell.length_a   1.000
_cell.length_b   1.000
_cell.length_c   1.000
_cell.angle_alpha   90.00
_cell.angle_beta   90.00
_cell.angle_gamma   90.00
#
_symmetry.space_group_name_H-M   'P 1'
#
loop_
_entity.id
_entity.type
_entity.pdbx_description
1 polymer ?
#
loop_
_entity_poly.entity_id
_entity_poly.type
_entity_poly.pdbx_seq_one_letter_code
_entity_poly.pdbx_strand_id
1 'polypeptide(L)'
;MISVEEKEKAKELEAKIKEIKERSLKTKEWLAGAKERSEKSKNAINKKMDEIIEKANERRKELLENVTAVTMKQSKYCQKYLDHLEYCHKDLQEVLCIQKKKFKIVTNKQKKKKKKKKKLWNNKALAPIKRQEEIINEANARIAQYIALDSINEDAGVDFENIKGLEGLLKQYGSITGDKMIDDVALSLKAQTHDSVTLAWQTQERKDEKGQTSVVITGDAFVIEYQSADEEKEEKWNEIQVAKNKLKWEHSISQLRPNTTYHFRIKAQHSIFVDCFSKYSNVITCKTGTSPALLSFGRDRISSEKDVVLENDNTLIRKKSGGNVSISLPKSNGVNSGVACWRVKMSNSGSFIGFVMVGLGNNNKSFANDLAKQICNIANRQIQTNKQKLFCLGKKKKKKKKKVWGIDGCTPAEWNDSKQTQDSSTQLEWWNIKEYTLDMYLDMDKKELKWKQVTEDGSGKEYALKDNTTFNKYKNLALVPHFNFHRKDTAIQVMKISPQIYGTQFSQTKDSFRDIQKLIFSYNSNEDEMIAKIVVTYLKEIGDYVIVRKKLFYSKYNELVKSKLHPMHRCDNPTKPEFKDIFWKPFCAFVKEESQNADWMISLHRKTTFHLFYCSIFKYNQFYICIYIHIHLYMYI
;
A
#
# COMPACT_ATOMS: atom_id res chain seq x y z
N MET A 1 45.65 -57.16 38.13
CA MET A 1 44.25 -56.89 38.55
C MET A 1 43.82 -55.61 37.88
N ILE A 2 42.67 -55.58 37.20
CA ILE A 2 42.07 -54.31 36.73
C ILE A 2 41.51 -53.59 37.96
N SER A 3 41.84 -52.31 38.12
CA SER A 3 41.39 -51.49 39.25
C SER A 3 39.88 -51.29 39.23
N VAL A 4 39.29 -50.98 40.39
CA VAL A 4 37.85 -50.67 40.49
C VAL A 4 37.51 -49.45 39.63
N GLU A 5 38.39 -48.45 39.62
CA GLU A 5 38.27 -47.21 38.84
C GLU A 5 38.21 -47.45 37.33
N GLU A 6 39.03 -48.35 36.78
CA GLU A 6 38.97 -48.74 35.36
C GLU A 6 37.64 -49.42 34.99
N LYS A 7 37.05 -50.20 35.91
CA LYS A 7 35.73 -50.82 35.69
C LYS A 7 34.59 -49.80 35.72
N GLU A 8 34.69 -48.76 36.53
CA GLU A 8 33.71 -47.65 36.54
C GLU A 8 33.82 -46.79 35.27
N LYS A 9 35.04 -46.44 34.87
CA LYS A 9 35.32 -45.74 33.60
C LYS A 9 34.81 -46.51 32.38
N ALA A 10 34.96 -47.84 32.37
CA ALA A 10 34.40 -48.70 31.31
C ALA A 10 32.86 -48.62 31.24
N LYS A 11 32.16 -48.71 32.39
CA LYS A 11 30.70 -48.58 32.44
C LYS A 11 30.21 -47.20 32.01
N GLU A 12 30.90 -46.14 32.39
CA GLU A 12 30.57 -44.77 31.97
C GLU A 12 30.74 -44.60 30.45
N LEU A 13 31.80 -45.19 29.88
CA LEU A 13 32.05 -45.17 28.44
C LEU A 13 30.97 -45.97 27.67
N GLU A 14 30.56 -47.14 28.16
CA GLU A 14 29.46 -47.92 27.58
C GLU A 14 28.14 -47.14 27.60
N ALA A 15 27.83 -46.46 28.70
CA ALA A 15 26.64 -45.60 28.81
C ALA A 15 26.67 -44.45 27.79
N LYS A 16 27.81 -43.76 27.65
CA LYS A 16 28.01 -42.70 26.64
C LYS A 16 27.88 -43.22 25.21
N ILE A 17 28.43 -44.40 24.91
CA ILE A 17 28.29 -45.06 23.60
C ILE A 17 26.83 -45.39 23.31
N LYS A 18 26.06 -45.86 24.30
CA LYS A 18 24.63 -46.12 24.15
C LYS A 18 23.85 -44.84 23.88
N GLU A 19 24.11 -43.76 24.62
CA GLU A 19 23.47 -42.46 24.41
C GLU A 19 23.76 -41.89 23.01
N ILE A 20 25.01 -41.97 22.53
CA ILE A 20 25.40 -41.55 21.19
C ILE A 20 24.65 -42.34 20.11
N LYS A 21 24.46 -43.65 20.29
CA LYS A 21 23.68 -44.49 19.36
C LYS A 21 22.21 -44.08 19.34
N GLU A 22 21.59 -43.81 20.49
CA GLU A 22 20.20 -43.33 20.57
C GLU A 22 20.02 -41.93 19.95
N ARG A 23 20.94 -41.00 20.20
CA ARG A 23 20.97 -39.67 19.56
C ARG A 23 21.11 -39.81 18.03
N SER A 24 22.01 -40.68 17.55
CA SER A 24 22.21 -40.95 16.12
C SER A 24 20.94 -41.49 15.44
N LEU A 25 20.21 -42.40 16.11
CA LEU A 25 18.95 -42.94 15.60
C LEU A 25 17.88 -41.84 15.46
N LYS A 26 17.67 -41.04 16.52
CA LYS A 26 16.74 -39.89 16.51
C LYS A 26 17.08 -38.88 15.42
N THR A 27 18.36 -38.62 15.16
CA THR A 27 18.80 -37.75 14.05
C THR A 27 18.44 -38.33 12.68
N LYS A 28 18.58 -39.65 12.47
CA LYS A 28 18.18 -40.31 11.21
C LYS A 28 16.67 -40.23 10.97
N GLU A 29 15.87 -40.48 12.00
CA GLU A 29 14.40 -40.35 11.94
C GLU A 29 13.98 -38.90 11.63
N TRP A 30 14.60 -37.92 12.28
CA TRP A 30 14.33 -36.50 12.02
C TRP A 30 14.69 -36.09 10.59
N LEU A 31 15.83 -36.56 10.06
CA LEU A 31 16.25 -36.33 8.67
C LEU A 31 15.30 -36.98 7.65
N ALA A 32 14.79 -38.18 7.93
CA ALA A 32 13.79 -38.83 7.08
C ALA A 32 12.49 -38.01 7.03
N GLY A 33 11.96 -37.60 8.18
CA GLY A 33 10.78 -36.74 8.25
C GLY A 33 10.99 -35.35 7.65
N ALA A 34 12.22 -34.81 7.68
CA ALA A 34 12.56 -33.55 7.01
C ALA A 34 12.52 -33.69 5.47
N LYS A 35 13.07 -34.78 4.92
CA LYS A 35 12.98 -35.09 3.47
C LYS A 35 11.53 -35.26 3.01
N GLU A 36 10.71 -36.00 3.77
CA GLU A 36 9.29 -36.21 3.45
C GLU A 36 8.51 -34.88 3.44
N ARG A 37 8.73 -33.99 4.42
CA ARG A 37 8.14 -32.65 4.44
C ARG A 37 8.59 -31.80 3.25
N SER A 38 9.88 -31.86 2.89
CA SER A 38 10.43 -31.13 1.74
C SER A 38 9.76 -31.55 0.43
N GLU A 39 9.58 -32.85 0.19
CA GLU A 39 8.95 -33.33 -1.05
C GLU A 39 7.45 -32.99 -1.09
N LYS A 40 6.75 -33.08 0.06
CA LYS A 40 5.36 -32.60 0.19
C LYS A 40 5.23 -31.10 -0.12
N SER A 41 6.14 -30.26 0.38
CA SER A 41 6.17 -28.83 0.07
C SER A 41 6.46 -28.55 -1.41
N LYS A 42 7.42 -29.26 -2.01
CA LYS A 42 7.76 -29.15 -3.43
C LYS A 42 6.58 -29.50 -4.35
N ASN A 43 5.88 -30.61 -4.06
CA ASN A 43 4.68 -31.00 -4.81
C ASN A 43 3.53 -30.00 -4.65
N ALA A 44 3.35 -29.41 -3.46
CA ALA A 44 2.37 -28.35 -3.24
C ALA A 44 2.71 -27.02 -3.95
N ILE A 45 4.01 -26.71 -4.11
CA ILE A 45 4.48 -25.56 -4.89
C ILE A 45 4.23 -25.77 -6.38
N ASN A 46 4.61 -26.94 -6.93
CA ASN A 46 4.40 -27.26 -8.34
C ASN A 46 2.92 -27.18 -8.71
N LYS A 47 2.03 -27.80 -7.91
CA LYS A 47 0.57 -27.70 -8.13
C LYS A 47 0.07 -26.25 -8.18
N LYS A 48 0.55 -25.38 -7.29
CA LYS A 48 0.19 -23.95 -7.31
C LYS A 48 0.74 -23.21 -8.51
N MET A 49 1.90 -23.62 -9.03
CA MET A 49 2.47 -23.06 -10.26
C MET A 49 1.59 -23.40 -11.47
N ASP A 50 1.13 -24.65 -11.57
CA ASP A 50 0.22 -25.09 -12.63
C ASP A 50 -1.13 -24.34 -12.56
N GLU A 51 -1.72 -24.19 -11.36
CA GLU A 51 -2.94 -23.40 -11.13
C GLU A 51 -2.78 -21.90 -11.51
N ILE A 52 -1.57 -21.35 -11.47
CA ILE A 52 -1.27 -19.97 -11.90
C ILE A 52 -1.11 -19.90 -13.43
N ILE A 53 -0.45 -20.88 -14.05
CA ILE A 53 -0.27 -20.98 -15.50
C ILE A 53 -1.63 -21.12 -16.20
N GLU A 54 -2.52 -21.95 -15.66
CA GLU A 54 -3.89 -22.13 -16.17
C GLU A 54 -4.66 -20.79 -16.18
N LYS A 55 -4.71 -20.09 -15.04
CA LYS A 55 -5.36 -18.76 -14.93
C LYS A 55 -4.74 -17.69 -15.83
N ALA A 56 -3.42 -17.72 -16.04
CA ALA A 56 -2.75 -16.81 -16.96
C ALA A 56 -3.18 -17.07 -18.41
N ASN A 57 -3.37 -18.33 -18.81
CA ASN A 57 -3.87 -18.71 -20.12
C ASN A 57 -5.35 -18.36 -20.32
N GLU A 58 -6.20 -18.58 -19.31
CA GLU A 58 -7.59 -18.11 -19.32
C GLU A 58 -7.68 -16.60 -19.53
N ARG A 59 -6.92 -15.82 -18.74
CA ARG A 59 -6.92 -14.35 -18.85
C ARG A 59 -6.35 -13.87 -20.18
N ARG A 60 -5.36 -14.56 -20.76
CA ARG A 60 -4.83 -14.28 -22.11
C ARG A 60 -5.91 -14.48 -23.18
N LYS A 61 -6.71 -15.55 -23.08
CA LYS A 61 -7.83 -15.81 -24.00
C LYS A 61 -8.89 -14.72 -23.91
N GLU A 62 -9.32 -14.36 -22.70
CA GLU A 62 -10.28 -13.27 -22.46
C GLU A 62 -9.79 -11.93 -23.02
N LEU A 63 -8.51 -11.61 -22.85
CA LEU A 63 -7.91 -10.39 -23.43
C LEU A 63 -7.90 -10.41 -24.97
N LEU A 64 -7.62 -11.57 -25.59
CA LEU A 64 -7.62 -11.72 -27.05
C LEU A 64 -9.04 -11.56 -27.63
N GLU A 65 -10.05 -12.12 -26.97
CA GLU A 65 -11.46 -11.95 -27.33
C GLU A 65 -11.90 -10.48 -27.21
N ASN A 66 -11.51 -9.79 -26.13
CA ASN A 66 -11.79 -8.36 -25.93
C ASN A 66 -11.10 -7.47 -26.99
N VAL A 67 -9.82 -7.70 -27.30
CA VAL A 67 -9.11 -6.97 -28.35
C VAL A 67 -9.80 -7.18 -29.71
N THR A 68 -10.14 -8.43 -30.04
CA THR A 68 -10.86 -8.77 -31.27
C THR A 68 -12.20 -8.02 -31.37
N ALA A 69 -12.98 -7.99 -30.29
CA ALA A 69 -14.25 -7.27 -30.24
C ALA A 69 -14.10 -5.74 -30.39
N VAL A 70 -13.05 -5.15 -29.82
CA VAL A 70 -12.73 -3.72 -30.00
C VAL A 70 -12.32 -3.42 -31.44
N THR A 71 -11.44 -4.23 -32.03
CA THR A 71 -11.01 -4.09 -33.43
C THR A 71 -12.18 -4.22 -34.40
N MET A 72 -13.07 -5.21 -34.22
CA MET A 72 -14.30 -5.34 -35.02
C MET A 72 -15.22 -4.13 -34.88
N LYS A 73 -15.31 -3.53 -33.68
CA LYS A 73 -16.11 -2.31 -33.45
C LYS A 73 -15.49 -1.08 -34.10
N GLN A 74 -14.17 -0.95 -34.10
CA GLN A 74 -13.45 0.12 -34.78
C GLN A 74 -13.56 -0.01 -36.30
N SER A 75 -13.32 -1.20 -36.86
CA SER A 75 -13.54 -1.51 -38.29
C SER A 75 -14.95 -1.11 -38.75
N LYS A 76 -16.00 -1.49 -38.01
CA LYS A 76 -17.39 -1.07 -38.30
C LYS A 76 -17.63 0.45 -38.22
N TYR A 77 -16.82 1.19 -37.47
CA TYR A 77 -16.89 2.65 -37.43
C TYR A 77 -16.16 3.28 -38.63
N CYS A 78 -14.99 2.76 -38.99
CA CYS A 78 -14.26 3.15 -40.19
C CYS A 78 -15.09 2.90 -41.46
N GLN A 79 -15.73 1.72 -41.58
CA GLN A 79 -16.61 1.42 -42.71
C GLN A 79 -17.74 2.45 -42.85
N LYS A 80 -18.48 2.74 -41.76
CA LYS A 80 -19.53 3.77 -41.78
C LYS A 80 -19.03 5.17 -42.17
N TYR A 81 -17.77 5.47 -41.85
CA TYR A 81 -17.15 6.73 -42.24
C TYR A 81 -16.78 6.75 -43.73
N LEU A 82 -16.27 5.63 -44.27
CA LEU A 82 -16.05 5.43 -45.70
C LEU A 82 -17.37 5.52 -46.49
N ASP A 83 -18.41 4.79 -46.08
CA ASP A 83 -19.74 4.84 -46.70
C ASP A 83 -20.28 6.29 -46.78
N HIS A 84 -20.05 7.09 -45.74
CA HIS A 84 -20.44 8.49 -45.69
C HIS A 84 -19.58 9.39 -46.61
N LEU A 85 -18.28 9.15 -46.69
CA LEU A 85 -17.38 9.86 -47.62
C LEU A 85 -17.74 9.56 -49.08
N GLU A 86 -18.06 8.31 -49.42
CA GLU A 86 -18.53 7.93 -50.76
C GLU A 86 -19.85 8.63 -51.12
N TYR A 87 -20.79 8.69 -50.17
CA TYR A 87 -22.03 9.44 -50.34
C TYR A 87 -21.76 10.93 -50.63
N CYS A 88 -20.96 11.59 -49.81
CA CYS A 88 -20.58 12.99 -50.03
C CYS A 88 -19.80 13.21 -51.34
N HIS A 89 -18.97 12.23 -51.75
CA HIS A 89 -18.29 12.29 -53.04
C HIS A 89 -19.28 12.28 -54.21
N LYS A 90 -20.29 11.40 -54.16
CA LYS A 90 -21.33 11.27 -55.18
C LYS A 90 -22.14 12.56 -55.34
N ASP A 91 -22.54 13.19 -54.23
CA ASP A 91 -23.24 14.49 -54.23
C ASP A 91 -22.38 15.59 -54.86
N LEU A 92 -21.08 15.64 -54.54
CA LEU A 92 -20.13 16.61 -55.12
C LEU A 92 -19.97 16.44 -56.63
N GLN A 93 -19.91 15.19 -57.13
CA GLN A 93 -19.87 14.90 -58.56
C GLN A 93 -21.15 15.37 -59.28
N GLU A 94 -22.33 15.17 -58.67
CA GLU A 94 -23.60 15.65 -59.25
C GLU A 94 -23.66 17.18 -59.32
N VAL A 95 -23.29 17.87 -58.24
CA VAL A 95 -23.20 19.35 -58.20
C VAL A 95 -22.27 19.86 -59.29
N LEU A 96 -21.09 19.25 -59.47
CA LEU A 96 -20.11 19.68 -60.47
C LEU A 96 -20.59 19.37 -61.90
N CYS A 97 -21.33 18.28 -62.12
CA CYS A 97 -22.03 18.00 -63.38
C CYS A 97 -23.08 19.07 -63.72
N ILE A 98 -23.91 19.48 -62.75
CA ILE A 98 -24.90 20.56 -62.91
C ILE A 98 -24.21 21.89 -63.25
N GLN A 99 -23.12 22.23 -62.56
CA GLN A 99 -22.35 23.45 -62.85
C GLN A 99 -21.73 23.43 -64.25
N LYS A 100 -21.12 22.32 -64.68
CA LYS A 100 -20.60 22.14 -66.05
C LYS A 100 -21.69 22.30 -67.11
N LYS A 101 -22.92 21.79 -66.87
CA LYS A 101 -24.09 22.02 -67.75
C LYS A 101 -24.48 23.50 -67.79
N LYS A 102 -24.62 24.17 -66.64
CA LYS A 102 -24.92 25.63 -66.57
C LYS A 102 -23.87 26.48 -67.30
N PHE A 103 -22.59 26.17 -67.14
CA PHE A 103 -21.49 26.90 -67.80
C PHE A 103 -21.52 26.75 -69.34
N LYS A 104 -21.81 25.56 -69.87
CA LYS A 104 -22.05 25.34 -71.32
C LYS A 104 -23.20 26.20 -71.86
N ILE A 105 -24.30 26.33 -71.11
CA ILE A 105 -25.45 27.16 -71.52
C ILE A 105 -25.08 28.65 -71.57
N VAL A 106 -24.38 29.17 -70.55
CA VAL A 106 -23.94 30.56 -70.48
C VAL A 106 -22.95 30.89 -71.60
N THR A 107 -21.94 30.04 -71.82
CA THR A 107 -20.94 30.24 -72.88
C THR A 107 -21.55 30.18 -74.28
N ASN A 108 -22.53 29.31 -74.53
CA ASN A 108 -23.25 29.28 -75.81
C ASN A 108 -24.14 30.53 -76.02
N LYS A 109 -24.84 31.02 -74.97
CA LYS A 109 -25.57 32.31 -75.03
C LYS A 109 -24.64 33.49 -75.28
N GLN A 110 -23.43 33.50 -74.71
CA GLN A 110 -22.44 34.56 -74.93
C GLN A 110 -21.75 34.50 -76.30
N LYS A 111 -21.47 33.30 -76.84
CA LYS A 111 -20.97 33.13 -78.22
C LYS A 111 -21.91 33.76 -79.25
N LYS A 112 -23.24 33.68 -79.06
CA LYS A 112 -24.23 34.36 -79.91
C LYS A 112 -24.26 35.89 -79.74
N LYS A 113 -23.74 36.46 -78.65
CA LYS A 113 -23.80 37.92 -78.35
C LYS A 113 -22.51 38.72 -78.57
N LYS A 114 -21.33 38.11 -78.82
CA LYS A 114 -20.07 38.86 -78.99
C LYS A 114 -19.16 38.33 -80.10
N LYS A 115 -19.21 39.00 -81.26
CA LYS A 115 -18.15 38.94 -82.31
C LYS A 115 -17.04 40.01 -82.14
N LYS A 116 -17.06 40.86 -81.09
CA LYS A 116 -16.20 42.08 -81.02
C LYS A 116 -15.47 42.43 -79.71
N LYS A 117 -15.49 41.62 -78.63
CA LYS A 117 -14.59 41.79 -77.46
C LYS A 117 -14.16 40.43 -76.89
N LYS A 118 -13.01 39.92 -77.35
CA LYS A 118 -12.50 38.55 -77.09
C LYS A 118 -11.04 38.57 -76.62
N LYS A 119 -10.81 38.81 -75.32
CA LYS A 119 -9.58 38.38 -74.60
C LYS A 119 -9.69 38.49 -73.06
N LEU A 120 -10.33 39.52 -72.51
CA LEU A 120 -10.23 39.82 -71.06
C LEU A 120 -11.20 39.09 -70.11
N TRP A 121 -12.18 38.31 -70.60
CA TRP A 121 -13.24 37.73 -69.75
C TRP A 121 -13.07 36.23 -69.40
N ASN A 122 -12.19 35.50 -70.10
CA ASN A 122 -12.10 34.05 -69.95
C ASN A 122 -11.49 33.58 -68.62
N ASN A 123 -10.54 34.34 -68.05
CA ASN A 123 -9.79 33.85 -66.87
C ASN A 123 -10.57 34.01 -65.56
N LYS A 124 -11.36 35.08 -65.39
CA LYS A 124 -12.03 35.38 -64.10
C LYS A 124 -13.25 34.50 -63.82
N ALA A 125 -13.85 33.91 -64.85
CA ALA A 125 -15.01 33.02 -64.72
C ALA A 125 -14.65 31.52 -64.58
N LEU A 126 -13.43 31.10 -64.95
CA LEU A 126 -12.98 29.70 -64.82
C LEU A 126 -12.37 29.37 -63.45
N ALA A 127 -11.87 30.36 -62.71
CA ALA A 127 -11.15 30.13 -61.45
C ALA A 127 -11.95 29.35 -60.38
N PRO A 128 -13.26 29.59 -60.15
CA PRO A 128 -14.03 28.82 -59.16
C PRO A 128 -14.16 27.34 -59.53
N ILE A 129 -14.36 27.04 -60.83
CA ILE A 129 -14.52 25.68 -61.34
C ILE A 129 -13.21 24.91 -61.19
N LYS A 130 -12.06 25.52 -61.55
CA LYS A 130 -10.74 24.89 -61.36
C LYS A 130 -10.46 24.56 -59.90
N ARG A 131 -10.77 25.47 -58.97
CA ARG A 131 -10.59 25.24 -57.53
C ARG A 131 -11.47 24.10 -57.00
N GLN A 132 -12.66 23.92 -57.55
CA GLN A 132 -13.55 22.80 -57.21
C GLN A 132 -13.07 21.47 -57.82
N GLU A 133 -12.49 21.48 -59.02
CA GLU A 133 -11.83 20.31 -59.61
C GLU A 133 -10.57 19.91 -58.81
N GLU A 134 -9.77 20.87 -58.32
CA GLU A 134 -8.63 20.62 -57.43
C GLU A 134 -9.07 19.94 -56.12
N ILE A 135 -10.10 20.45 -55.44
CA ILE A 135 -10.64 19.85 -54.19
C ILE A 135 -11.13 18.42 -54.42
N ILE A 136 -11.80 18.14 -55.54
CA ILE A 136 -12.29 16.78 -55.86
C ILE A 136 -11.15 15.84 -56.23
N ASN A 137 -10.11 16.33 -56.90
CA ASN A 137 -8.91 15.53 -57.16
C ASN A 137 -8.15 15.19 -55.87
N GLU A 138 -8.08 16.13 -54.92
CA GLU A 138 -7.50 15.86 -53.60
C GLU A 138 -8.33 14.86 -52.79
N ALA A 139 -9.67 14.98 -52.81
CA ALA A 139 -10.57 14.02 -52.18
C ALA A 139 -10.42 12.61 -52.80
N ASN A 140 -10.33 12.52 -54.13
CA ASN A 140 -10.09 11.25 -54.84
C ASN A 140 -8.74 10.63 -54.47
N ALA A 141 -7.68 11.43 -54.35
CA ALA A 141 -6.38 10.94 -53.93
C ALA A 141 -6.42 10.35 -52.50
N ARG A 142 -7.15 11.00 -51.57
CA ARG A 142 -7.34 10.48 -50.21
C ARG A 142 -8.21 9.22 -50.18
N ILE A 143 -9.29 9.15 -50.95
CA ILE A 143 -10.14 7.94 -51.05
C ILE A 143 -9.32 6.77 -51.62
N ALA A 144 -8.53 7.00 -52.68
CA ALA A 144 -7.63 5.98 -53.24
C ALA A 144 -6.57 5.50 -52.23
N GLN A 145 -6.04 6.39 -51.39
CA GLN A 145 -5.13 6.02 -50.29
C GLN A 145 -5.82 5.13 -49.24
N TYR A 146 -7.08 5.40 -48.88
CA TYR A 146 -7.84 4.56 -47.96
C TYR A 146 -8.19 3.19 -48.56
N ILE A 147 -8.63 3.15 -49.83
CA ILE A 147 -8.93 1.87 -50.52
C ILE A 147 -7.65 1.01 -50.63
N ALA A 148 -6.50 1.62 -50.93
CA ALA A 148 -5.23 0.90 -50.96
C ALA A 148 -4.81 0.31 -49.60
N LEU A 149 -5.22 0.93 -48.48
CA LEU A 149 -5.01 0.40 -47.13
C LEU A 149 -5.97 -0.74 -46.78
N ASP A 150 -7.21 -0.71 -47.27
CA ASP A 150 -8.17 -1.80 -47.05
C ASP A 150 -7.89 -3.03 -47.91
N SER A 151 -7.44 -2.86 -49.17
CA SER A 151 -7.02 -3.98 -50.02
C SER A 151 -5.83 -4.78 -49.47
N ILE A 152 -5.07 -4.21 -48.52
CA ILE A 152 -3.99 -4.91 -47.81
C ILE A 152 -4.53 -5.81 -46.68
N ASN A 153 -5.75 -5.55 -46.19
CA ASN A 153 -6.39 -6.35 -45.14
C ASN A 153 -7.25 -7.52 -45.67
N GLU A 154 -7.88 -7.38 -46.84
CA GLU A 154 -8.79 -8.42 -47.34
C GLU A 154 -8.06 -9.60 -48.02
N ASP A 155 -6.95 -9.34 -48.73
CA ASP A 155 -6.14 -10.39 -49.39
C ASP A 155 -5.01 -10.96 -48.49
N ALA A 156 -5.16 -10.86 -47.16
CA ALA A 156 -4.17 -11.31 -46.18
C ALA A 156 -4.10 -12.84 -45.99
N GLY A 157 -4.16 -13.61 -47.07
CA GLY A 157 -3.37 -14.83 -47.19
C GLY A 157 -1.91 -14.42 -47.36
N VAL A 158 -1.18 -14.28 -46.24
CA VAL A 158 0.10 -13.57 -46.16
C VAL A 158 1.16 -14.11 -47.14
N ASP A 159 1.27 -13.45 -48.29
CA ASP A 159 2.40 -13.60 -49.21
C ASP A 159 3.48 -12.56 -48.89
N PHE A 160 4.71 -13.03 -48.73
CA PHE A 160 5.83 -12.25 -48.22
C PHE A 160 6.37 -11.21 -49.23
N GLU A 161 6.03 -11.31 -50.52
CA GLU A 161 6.53 -10.36 -51.52
C GLU A 161 5.96 -8.94 -51.38
N ASN A 162 4.70 -8.80 -50.93
CA ASN A 162 4.08 -7.49 -50.74
C ASN A 162 4.72 -6.66 -49.61
N ILE A 163 5.42 -7.30 -48.67
CA ILE A 163 6.14 -6.61 -47.59
C ILE A 163 7.27 -5.73 -48.15
N LYS A 164 7.98 -6.16 -49.21
CA LYS A 164 9.02 -5.36 -49.87
C LYS A 164 8.48 -4.11 -50.56
N GLY A 165 7.26 -4.16 -51.10
CA GLY A 165 6.60 -2.98 -51.65
C GLY A 165 6.28 -1.93 -50.58
N LEU A 166 5.80 -2.39 -49.42
CA LEU A 166 5.58 -1.56 -48.24
C LEU A 166 6.89 -1.00 -47.66
N GLU A 167 7.98 -1.77 -47.60
CA GLU A 167 9.30 -1.25 -47.22
C GLU A 167 9.82 -0.16 -48.17
N GLY A 168 9.55 -0.29 -49.47
CA GLY A 168 9.87 0.72 -50.48
C GLY A 168 9.11 2.03 -50.26
N LEU A 169 7.80 1.95 -50.04
CA LEU A 169 6.96 3.11 -49.72
C LEU A 169 7.30 3.71 -48.35
N LEU A 170 7.59 2.90 -47.34
CA LEU A 170 8.04 3.36 -46.02
C LEU A 170 9.40 4.07 -46.10
N LYS A 171 10.34 3.61 -46.94
CA LYS A 171 11.57 4.37 -47.24
C LYS A 171 11.29 5.68 -47.95
N GLN A 172 10.34 5.71 -48.88
CA GLN A 172 9.96 6.92 -49.61
C GLN A 172 9.24 7.95 -48.71
N TYR A 173 8.40 7.51 -47.77
CA TYR A 173 7.83 8.38 -46.73
C TYR A 173 8.86 8.78 -45.68
N GLY A 174 9.81 7.89 -45.35
CA GLY A 174 10.94 8.15 -44.47
C GLY A 174 11.84 9.30 -44.95
N SER A 175 11.96 9.50 -46.26
CA SER A 175 12.68 10.66 -46.82
C SER A 175 11.90 11.98 -46.70
N ILE A 176 10.57 11.94 -46.61
CA ILE A 176 9.72 13.13 -46.37
C ILE A 176 9.72 13.51 -44.87
N THR A 177 10.05 12.57 -43.97
CA THR A 177 10.21 12.84 -42.54
C THR A 177 11.62 13.26 -42.12
N GLY A 178 12.63 13.12 -42.99
CA GLY A 178 14.05 13.37 -42.65
C GLY A 178 14.36 14.76 -42.07
N ASP A 179 13.61 15.79 -42.49
CA ASP A 179 13.78 17.18 -42.02
C ASP A 179 12.83 17.58 -40.87
N LYS A 180 11.87 16.72 -40.49
CA LYS A 180 10.86 17.04 -39.47
C LYS A 180 11.35 16.66 -38.07
N MET A 181 12.22 17.50 -37.51
CA MET A 181 12.62 17.37 -36.11
C MET A 181 11.44 17.61 -35.15
N ILE A 182 11.41 16.87 -34.04
CA ILE A 182 10.51 17.10 -32.90
C ILE A 182 11.05 18.26 -32.06
N ASP A 183 10.17 19.01 -31.40
CA ASP A 183 10.54 20.08 -30.43
C ASP A 183 11.56 19.57 -29.40
N ASP A 184 12.56 20.39 -29.10
CA ASP A 184 13.47 20.12 -27.98
C ASP A 184 12.72 20.27 -26.64
N VAL A 185 13.19 19.59 -25.60
CA VAL A 185 12.54 19.56 -24.30
C VAL A 185 13.42 20.22 -23.24
N ALA A 186 12.92 21.27 -22.59
CA ALA A 186 13.53 21.87 -21.41
C ALA A 186 13.08 21.10 -20.17
N LEU A 187 14.03 20.47 -19.47
CA LEU A 187 13.77 19.73 -18.23
C LEU A 187 13.98 20.65 -17.01
N SER A 188 13.18 20.46 -15.96
CA SER A 188 13.30 21.18 -14.68
C SER A 188 12.99 20.25 -13.48
N LEU A 189 13.68 20.46 -12.36
CA LEU A 189 13.39 19.78 -11.10
C LEU A 189 12.25 20.52 -10.38
N LYS A 190 11.14 19.84 -10.13
CA LYS A 190 9.95 20.43 -9.48
C LYS A 190 9.88 20.12 -7.99
N ALA A 191 10.15 18.87 -7.60
CA ALA A 191 10.15 18.45 -6.21
C ALA A 191 11.09 17.25 -6.02
N GLN A 192 11.50 17.03 -4.77
CA GLN A 192 12.40 15.96 -4.38
C GLN A 192 12.02 15.47 -2.98
N THR A 193 11.96 14.15 -2.79
CA THR A 193 11.84 13.53 -1.46
C THR A 193 13.13 12.75 -1.14
N HIS A 194 13.05 11.81 -0.21
CA HIS A 194 14.12 10.86 0.09
C HIS A 194 14.18 9.70 -0.91
N ASP A 195 13.07 9.38 -1.57
CA ASP A 195 12.89 8.19 -2.41
C ASP A 195 12.29 8.53 -3.79
N SER A 196 12.05 9.81 -4.08
CA SER A 196 11.40 10.24 -5.31
C SER A 196 11.90 11.59 -5.81
N VAL A 197 11.79 11.77 -7.12
CA VAL A 197 12.11 13.00 -7.85
C VAL A 197 10.95 13.30 -8.78
N THR A 198 10.35 14.49 -8.62
CA THR A 198 9.33 14.99 -9.53
C THR A 198 9.96 15.96 -10.52
N LEU A 199 9.97 15.55 -11.78
CA LEU A 199 10.43 16.34 -12.91
C LEU A 199 9.24 17.05 -13.56
N ALA A 200 9.49 18.24 -14.10
CA ALA A 200 8.56 18.94 -14.98
C ALA A 200 9.30 19.45 -16.22
N TRP A 201 8.63 19.52 -17.36
CA TRP A 201 9.26 19.93 -18.61
C TRP A 201 8.36 20.82 -19.46
N GLN A 202 8.96 21.44 -20.47
CA GLN A 202 8.26 22.24 -21.47
C GLN A 202 8.89 21.99 -22.84
N THR A 203 8.06 21.91 -23.88
CA THR A 203 8.52 21.91 -25.28
C THR A 203 9.04 23.29 -25.66
N GLN A 204 10.23 23.36 -26.23
CA GLN A 204 10.80 24.59 -26.76
C GLN A 204 10.54 24.67 -28.27
N GLU A 205 9.66 25.58 -28.68
CA GLU A 205 9.44 25.88 -30.10
C GLU A 205 10.76 26.31 -30.74
N ARG A 206 11.24 25.54 -31.71
CA ARG A 206 12.36 25.99 -32.54
C ARG A 206 11.89 27.06 -33.52
N LYS A 207 12.55 28.21 -33.45
CA LYS A 207 12.60 29.17 -34.55
C LYS A 207 13.80 28.82 -35.42
N ASP A 208 13.63 28.84 -36.72
CA ASP A 208 14.74 28.73 -37.66
C ASP A 208 15.64 29.98 -37.62
N GLU A 209 16.73 29.97 -38.39
CA GLU A 209 17.67 31.10 -38.49
C GLU A 209 17.01 32.41 -38.98
N LYS A 210 15.80 32.33 -39.55
CA LYS A 210 15.02 33.45 -40.07
C LYS A 210 13.90 33.87 -39.10
N GLY A 211 13.82 33.25 -37.91
CA GLY A 211 12.81 33.53 -36.90
C GLY A 211 11.43 32.91 -37.18
N GLN A 212 11.28 32.11 -38.23
CA GLN A 212 10.04 31.39 -38.53
C GLN A 212 9.95 30.12 -37.67
N THR A 213 8.77 29.87 -37.11
CA THR A 213 8.43 28.56 -36.55
C THR A 213 8.35 27.57 -37.69
N SER A 214 9.27 26.60 -37.74
CA SER A 214 9.17 25.50 -38.69
C SER A 214 7.94 24.64 -38.39
N VAL A 215 7.54 23.77 -39.33
CA VAL A 215 6.41 22.84 -39.11
C VAL A 215 6.88 21.70 -38.21
N VAL A 216 6.99 21.98 -36.90
CA VAL A 216 7.48 21.04 -35.90
C VAL A 216 6.39 20.02 -35.55
N ILE A 217 6.79 18.76 -35.44
CA ILE A 217 5.95 17.70 -34.91
C ILE A 217 6.03 17.76 -33.38
N THR A 218 4.96 18.20 -32.72
CA THR A 218 4.91 18.24 -31.25
C THR A 218 4.83 16.82 -30.69
N GLY A 219 5.74 16.46 -29.79
CA GLY A 219 5.72 15.15 -29.13
C GLY A 219 4.41 14.85 -28.39
N ASP A 220 4.02 13.57 -28.40
CA ASP A 220 2.87 13.03 -27.67
C ASP A 220 3.22 11.85 -26.73
N ALA A 221 4.47 11.42 -26.75
CA ALA A 221 5.10 10.59 -25.73
C ALA A 221 6.46 11.18 -25.32
N PHE A 222 6.95 10.80 -24.15
CA PHE A 222 8.20 11.27 -23.59
C PHE A 222 8.95 10.10 -22.96
N VAL A 223 10.25 10.06 -23.19
CA VAL A 223 11.14 9.06 -22.61
C VAL A 223 12.01 9.76 -21.59
N ILE A 224 11.81 9.44 -20.31
CA ILE A 224 12.67 9.92 -19.23
C ILE A 224 13.72 8.84 -18.96
N GLU A 225 14.97 9.26 -18.92
CA GLU A 225 16.09 8.40 -18.58
C GLU A 225 16.75 8.88 -17.29
N TYR A 226 17.10 7.93 -16.40
CA TYR A 226 17.77 8.22 -15.15
C TYR A 226 18.83 7.18 -14.77
N GLN A 227 19.90 7.64 -14.11
CA GLN A 227 20.94 6.78 -13.54
C GLN A 227 21.44 7.37 -12.21
N SER A 228 21.91 6.54 -11.28
CA SER A 228 22.62 7.07 -10.11
C SER A 228 24.07 7.40 -10.46
N ALA A 229 24.67 8.35 -9.73
CA ALA A 229 26.08 8.70 -9.88
C ALA A 229 27.03 7.53 -9.53
N ASP A 230 26.56 6.55 -8.74
CA ASP A 230 27.31 5.32 -8.45
C ASP A 230 27.40 4.40 -9.69
N GLU A 231 26.36 4.42 -10.53
CA GLU A 231 26.17 3.59 -11.74
C GLU A 231 26.70 4.27 -13.03
N GLU A 232 27.08 5.54 -12.98
CA GLU A 232 27.53 6.33 -14.14
C GLU A 232 28.71 5.67 -14.90
N LYS A 233 29.49 4.84 -14.21
CA LYS A 233 30.60 4.05 -14.78
C LYS A 233 30.17 2.95 -15.77
N GLU A 234 28.89 2.60 -15.81
CA GLU A 234 28.35 1.55 -16.68
C GLU A 234 27.63 2.11 -17.92
N GLU A 235 27.57 3.45 -18.09
CA GLU A 235 26.84 4.19 -19.15
C GLU A 235 25.34 3.80 -19.31
N LYS A 236 24.79 3.05 -18.37
CA LYS A 236 23.48 2.41 -18.48
C LYS A 236 22.38 3.22 -17.81
N TRP A 237 21.56 3.86 -18.63
CA TRP A 237 20.39 4.61 -18.20
C TRP A 237 19.17 3.70 -18.01
N ASN A 238 18.38 3.96 -16.96
CA ASN A 238 17.08 3.34 -16.76
C ASN A 238 16.00 4.18 -17.47
N GLU A 239 15.15 3.53 -18.26
CA GLU A 239 14.15 4.21 -19.09
C GLU A 239 12.74 4.16 -18.49
N ILE A 240 12.00 5.27 -18.58
CA ILE A 240 10.58 5.37 -18.23
C ILE A 240 9.82 6.05 -19.38
N GLN A 241 8.82 5.34 -19.90
CA GLN A 241 7.91 5.82 -20.93
C GLN A 241 6.73 6.59 -20.31
N VAL A 242 6.50 7.83 -20.75
CA VAL A 242 5.47 8.73 -20.23
C VAL A 242 4.59 9.26 -21.36
N ALA A 243 3.33 8.81 -21.39
CA ALA A 243 2.33 9.32 -22.33
C ALA A 243 1.90 10.76 -22.00
N LYS A 244 1.58 11.56 -23.02
CA LYS A 244 1.13 12.96 -22.88
C LYS A 244 -0.16 13.08 -22.08
N ASN A 245 -0.04 13.55 -20.84
CA ASN A 245 -1.15 14.01 -20.04
C ASN A 245 -1.54 15.43 -20.49
N LYS A 246 -2.78 15.61 -20.99
CA LYS A 246 -3.26 16.87 -21.58
C LYS A 246 -3.26 18.07 -20.62
N LEU A 247 -3.10 17.87 -19.31
CA LEU A 247 -3.18 18.92 -18.30
C LEU A 247 -1.83 19.30 -17.66
N LYS A 248 -0.82 18.43 -17.70
CA LYS A 248 0.48 18.70 -17.04
C LYS A 248 1.65 17.94 -17.67
N TRP A 249 2.74 18.67 -17.88
CA TRP A 249 4.07 18.14 -18.20
C TRP A 249 4.87 17.85 -16.92
N GLU A 250 4.42 16.89 -16.12
CA GLU A 250 5.12 16.47 -14.90
C GLU A 250 5.07 14.94 -14.71
N HIS A 251 6.14 14.36 -14.16
CA HIS A 251 6.22 12.96 -13.78
C HIS A 251 7.03 12.81 -12.49
N SER A 252 6.65 11.85 -11.64
CA SER A 252 7.34 11.57 -10.38
C SER A 252 7.91 10.15 -10.42
N ILE A 253 9.23 10.06 -10.43
CA ILE A 253 9.99 8.82 -10.35
C ILE A 253 10.13 8.51 -8.87
N SER A 254 9.68 7.33 -8.43
CA SER A 254 9.70 6.88 -7.03
C SER A 254 10.58 5.65 -6.86
N GLN A 255 10.76 5.17 -5.62
CA GLN A 255 11.61 4.03 -5.25
C GLN A 255 13.12 4.25 -5.55
N LEU A 256 13.55 5.51 -5.66
CA LEU A 256 14.96 5.88 -5.76
C LEU A 256 15.69 5.62 -4.42
N ARG A 257 16.98 5.31 -4.48
CA ARG A 257 17.81 5.11 -3.29
C ARG A 257 17.94 6.43 -2.50
N PRO A 258 17.72 6.44 -1.18
CA PRO A 258 17.88 7.65 -0.37
C PRO A 258 19.33 8.08 -0.17
N ASN A 259 19.55 9.39 -0.06
CA ASN A 259 20.87 10.02 0.02
C ASN A 259 21.79 9.72 -1.18
N THR A 260 21.22 9.41 -2.35
CA THR A 260 21.94 9.07 -3.59
C THR A 260 21.78 10.19 -4.63
N THR A 261 22.87 10.50 -5.33
CA THR A 261 22.85 11.45 -6.44
C THR A 261 22.34 10.75 -7.70
N TYR A 262 21.42 11.38 -8.41
CA TYR A 262 20.84 10.90 -9.66
C TYR A 262 20.92 11.96 -10.75
N HIS A 263 21.13 11.48 -11.97
CA HIS A 263 21.11 12.24 -13.21
C HIS A 263 19.85 11.89 -13.98
N PHE A 264 19.20 12.90 -14.56
CA PHE A 264 17.95 12.78 -15.31
C PHE A 264 18.05 13.51 -16.65
N ARG A 265 17.57 12.89 -17.73
CA ARG A 265 17.39 13.52 -19.04
C ARG A 265 16.05 13.08 -19.65
N ILE A 266 15.48 13.86 -20.55
CA ILE A 266 14.24 13.54 -21.24
C ILE A 266 14.37 13.78 -22.74
N LYS A 267 13.73 12.95 -23.56
CA LYS A 267 13.49 13.19 -24.99
C LYS A 267 12.00 13.07 -25.28
N ALA A 268 11.49 13.87 -26.21
CA ALA A 268 10.14 13.70 -26.75
C ALA A 268 10.15 12.62 -27.86
N GLN A 269 9.03 11.95 -28.03
CA GLN A 269 8.75 10.96 -29.07
C GLN A 269 7.38 11.26 -29.68
N HIS A 270 7.15 10.84 -30.91
CA HIS A 270 5.84 10.89 -31.55
C HIS A 270 5.30 9.46 -31.79
N SER A 271 4.13 9.14 -31.24
CA SER A 271 3.57 7.79 -31.16
C SER A 271 3.36 7.10 -32.52
N ILE A 272 3.09 7.88 -33.57
CA ILE A 272 2.93 7.39 -34.96
C ILE A 272 4.28 7.10 -35.62
N PHE A 273 5.37 7.74 -35.17
CA PHE A 273 6.70 7.65 -35.77
C PHE A 273 7.66 7.02 -34.76
N VAL A 274 7.65 5.68 -34.72
CA VAL A 274 8.29 4.86 -33.67
C VAL A 274 9.74 5.27 -33.37
N ASP A 275 10.51 5.64 -34.41
CA ASP A 275 11.94 6.02 -34.30
C ASP A 275 12.20 7.54 -34.32
N CYS A 276 11.17 8.39 -34.36
CA CYS A 276 11.34 9.83 -34.29
C CYS A 276 11.40 10.32 -32.83
N PHE A 277 12.59 10.77 -32.43
CA PHE A 277 12.86 11.37 -31.13
C PHE A 277 13.40 12.79 -31.26
N SER A 278 13.14 13.64 -30.27
CA SER A 278 13.90 14.89 -30.09
C SER A 278 15.34 14.59 -29.66
N LYS A 279 16.19 15.62 -29.65
CA LYS A 279 17.42 15.56 -28.84
C LYS A 279 17.04 15.41 -27.36
N TYR A 280 17.93 14.83 -26.56
CA TYR A 280 17.78 14.88 -25.11
C TYR A 280 17.84 16.32 -24.60
N SER A 281 17.12 16.58 -23.52
CA SER A 281 17.23 17.78 -22.71
C SER A 281 18.64 17.96 -22.13
N ASN A 282 18.85 19.12 -21.50
CA ASN A 282 19.88 19.25 -20.47
C ASN A 282 19.75 18.13 -19.42
N VAL A 283 20.87 17.63 -18.92
CA VAL A 283 20.90 16.70 -17.78
C VAL A 283 20.63 17.50 -16.51
N ILE A 284 19.72 17.02 -15.67
CA ILE A 284 19.52 17.50 -14.30
C ILE A 284 20.16 16.53 -13.34
N THR A 285 20.99 17.06 -12.45
CA THR A 285 21.55 16.32 -11.32
C THR A 285 20.87 16.76 -10.04
N CYS A 286 20.36 15.81 -9.24
CA CYS A 286 19.88 16.09 -7.89
C CYS A 286 20.20 14.93 -6.94
N LYS A 287 20.25 15.19 -5.64
CA LYS A 287 20.59 14.19 -4.63
C LYS A 287 19.40 13.97 -3.72
N THR A 288 18.82 12.77 -3.77
CA THR A 288 17.66 12.40 -2.95
C THR A 288 17.93 12.68 -1.47
N GLY A 289 16.87 13.06 -0.75
CA GLY A 289 16.96 13.31 0.69
C GLY A 289 17.39 12.07 1.46
N THR A 290 17.86 12.26 2.69
CA THR A 290 18.04 11.15 3.64
C THR A 290 16.69 10.55 3.99
N SER A 291 16.61 9.22 4.14
CA SER A 291 15.40 8.54 4.64
C SER A 291 14.89 9.20 5.93
N PRO A 292 13.57 9.32 6.14
CA PRO A 292 12.98 9.78 7.38
C PRO A 292 13.46 8.96 8.58
N ALA A 293 14.44 9.50 9.31
CA ALA A 293 14.97 8.85 10.50
C ALA A 293 13.97 8.94 11.65
N LEU A 294 13.83 7.84 12.41
CA LEU A 294 13.14 7.88 13.68
C LEU A 294 13.90 8.77 14.67
N LEU A 295 13.16 9.56 15.44
CA LEU A 295 13.70 10.53 16.38
C LEU A 295 13.83 9.90 17.76
N SER A 296 15.04 9.85 18.31
CA SER A 296 15.26 9.36 19.67
C SER A 296 14.66 10.29 20.73
N PHE A 297 14.06 9.69 21.75
CA PHE A 297 13.57 10.34 22.96
C PHE A 297 14.70 10.54 23.98
N GLY A 298 14.75 11.74 24.59
CA GLY A 298 15.65 12.03 25.71
C GLY A 298 15.00 11.73 27.05
N ARG A 299 15.68 11.01 27.96
CA ARG A 299 15.20 10.67 29.30
C ARG A 299 14.88 11.92 30.15
N ASP A 300 15.68 12.98 29.99
CA ASP A 300 15.49 14.32 30.58
C ASP A 300 14.20 15.04 30.10
N ARG A 301 13.55 14.52 29.05
CA ARG A 301 12.34 15.05 28.45
C ARG A 301 11.10 14.22 28.78
N ILE A 302 11.16 13.31 29.76
CA ILE A 302 10.06 12.45 30.21
C ILE A 302 9.64 12.86 31.63
N SER A 303 8.33 12.98 31.89
CA SER A 303 7.83 13.39 33.20
C SER A 303 7.94 12.33 34.30
N SER A 304 8.06 11.05 33.94
CA SER A 304 8.21 9.92 34.85
C SER A 304 8.88 8.75 34.10
N GLU A 305 10.21 8.68 34.16
CA GLU A 305 11.00 7.67 33.46
C GLU A 305 10.65 6.24 33.89
N LYS A 306 10.34 6.03 35.19
CA LYS A 306 9.91 4.74 35.76
C LYS A 306 8.63 4.16 35.15
N ASP A 307 7.80 5.00 34.55
CA ASP A 307 6.48 4.61 34.01
C ASP A 307 6.54 4.26 32.52
N VAL A 308 7.73 4.28 31.92
CA VAL A 308 7.98 3.98 30.50
C VAL A 308 9.19 3.06 30.30
N VAL A 309 9.29 2.50 29.09
CA VAL A 309 10.47 1.84 28.57
C VAL A 309 10.87 2.56 27.28
N LEU A 310 12.17 2.82 27.13
CA LEU A 310 12.75 3.29 25.88
C LEU A 310 13.39 2.09 25.17
N GLU A 311 13.01 1.88 23.93
CA GLU A 311 13.37 0.74 23.09
C GLU A 311 13.94 1.26 21.76
N ASN A 312 14.60 0.39 20.99
CA ASN A 312 15.16 0.73 19.67
C ASN A 312 16.01 2.00 19.67
N ASP A 313 17.11 2.05 20.43
CA ASP A 313 18.01 3.21 20.44
C ASP A 313 17.31 4.51 20.90
N ASN A 314 16.37 4.33 21.83
CA ASN A 314 15.41 5.32 22.34
C ASN A 314 14.44 5.88 21.28
N THR A 315 14.27 5.27 20.10
CA THR A 315 13.33 5.74 19.05
C THR A 315 11.89 5.28 19.25
N LEU A 316 11.68 4.28 20.11
CA LEU A 316 10.37 3.77 20.53
C LEU A 316 10.21 4.03 22.02
N ILE A 317 9.09 4.66 22.41
CA ILE A 317 8.70 4.76 23.83
C ILE A 317 7.43 3.96 24.07
N ARG A 318 7.43 3.10 25.09
CA ARG A 318 6.28 2.29 25.51
C ARG A 318 5.91 2.57 26.97
N LYS A 319 4.62 2.68 27.27
CA LYS A 319 4.12 2.92 28.63
C LYS A 319 4.05 1.62 29.44
N LYS A 320 4.65 1.58 30.63
CA LYS A 320 4.71 0.38 31.48
C LYS A 320 3.67 0.32 32.60
N SER A 321 3.30 1.48 33.16
CA SER A 321 2.41 1.57 34.33
C SER A 321 1.10 2.33 34.02
N GLY A 322 0.24 2.52 35.03
CA GLY A 322 -1.02 3.27 34.93
C GLY A 322 -0.93 4.80 35.07
N GLY A 323 0.21 5.38 35.48
CA GLY A 323 0.33 6.82 35.75
C GLY A 323 0.49 7.69 34.49
N ASN A 324 0.06 8.95 34.50
CA ASN A 324 0.11 9.81 33.30
C ASN A 324 1.56 10.19 32.93
N VAL A 325 1.95 9.98 31.67
CA VAL A 325 3.30 10.34 31.18
C VAL A 325 3.22 11.45 30.14
N SER A 326 3.90 12.55 30.42
CA SER A 326 4.15 13.65 29.48
C SER A 326 5.59 13.55 28.95
N ILE A 327 5.79 13.63 27.63
CA ILE A 327 7.12 13.57 26.99
C ILE A 327 7.26 14.60 25.87
N SER A 328 8.46 15.16 25.70
CA SER A 328 8.80 16.04 24.57
C SER A 328 10.00 15.50 23.79
N LEU A 329 10.10 15.78 22.50
CA LEU A 329 11.34 15.45 21.76
C LEU A 329 12.54 16.32 22.21
N PRO A 330 13.79 15.82 22.06
CA PRO A 330 15.01 16.56 22.37
C PRO A 330 15.10 17.95 21.73
N LYS A 331 15.91 18.85 22.33
CA LYS A 331 16.01 20.26 21.89
C LYS A 331 16.49 20.41 20.44
N SER A 332 17.28 19.47 19.94
CA SER A 332 17.76 19.37 18.56
C SER A 332 16.63 19.23 17.52
N ASN A 333 15.44 18.80 17.93
CA ASN A 333 14.25 18.73 17.09
C ASN A 333 13.39 20.02 17.14
N GLY A 334 13.90 21.09 17.76
CA GLY A 334 13.19 22.35 17.93
C GLY A 334 13.05 23.13 16.63
N VAL A 335 11.87 23.68 16.38
CA VAL A 335 11.54 24.47 15.18
C VAL A 335 11.08 25.86 15.61
N ASN A 336 11.74 26.90 15.08
CA ASN A 336 11.49 28.31 15.38
C ASN A 336 11.12 29.15 14.15
N SER A 337 11.23 28.60 12.93
CA SER A 337 10.92 29.28 11.66
C SER A 337 10.58 28.25 10.57
N GLY A 338 9.85 28.67 9.53
CA GLY A 338 9.53 27.80 8.39
C GLY A 338 8.54 26.68 8.70
N VAL A 339 8.53 25.66 7.83
CA VAL A 339 7.62 24.51 7.90
C VAL A 339 8.34 23.26 8.41
N ALA A 340 7.71 22.54 9.33
CA ALA A 340 8.16 21.23 9.80
C ALA A 340 7.00 20.24 9.93
N CYS A 341 7.25 19.00 9.55
CA CYS A 341 6.29 17.91 9.64
C CYS A 341 6.88 16.72 10.38
N TRP A 342 6.04 16.07 11.19
CA TRP A 342 6.40 14.85 11.93
C TRP A 342 5.34 13.78 11.74
N ARG A 343 5.75 12.58 11.34
CA ARG A 343 4.88 11.40 11.30
C ARG A 343 4.98 10.67 12.62
N VAL A 344 3.84 10.52 13.29
CA VAL A 344 3.70 9.89 14.61
C VAL A 344 2.95 8.58 14.41
N LYS A 345 3.60 7.46 14.74
CA LYS A 345 2.97 6.15 14.78
C LYS A 345 2.67 5.81 16.24
N MET A 346 1.40 5.53 16.52
CA MET A 346 0.89 5.15 17.84
C MET A 346 0.31 3.74 17.76
N SER A 347 0.53 2.93 18.79
CA SER A 347 -0.12 1.63 18.91
C SER A 347 -0.30 1.20 20.37
N ASN A 348 -1.09 0.16 20.62
CA ASN A 348 -1.21 -0.49 21.92
C ASN A 348 -1.35 -2.01 21.74
N SER A 349 -0.56 -2.79 22.46
CA SER A 349 -0.50 -4.25 22.30
C SER A 349 -1.76 -4.97 22.78
N GLY A 350 -2.20 -4.66 23.99
CA GLY A 350 -3.27 -5.39 24.66
C GLY A 350 -4.67 -4.87 24.35
N SER A 351 -4.80 -3.70 23.73
CA SER A 351 -6.07 -2.96 23.71
C SER A 351 -6.08 -1.78 22.72
N PHE A 352 -7.07 -0.89 22.82
CA PHE A 352 -7.09 0.38 22.09
C PHE A 352 -6.07 1.40 22.65
N ILE A 353 -5.55 2.30 21.80
CA ILE A 353 -4.52 3.31 22.14
C ILE A 353 -4.91 4.15 23.37
N GLY A 354 -6.20 4.47 23.49
CA GLY A 354 -6.77 5.24 24.60
C GLY A 354 -6.38 6.71 24.56
N PHE A 355 -6.40 7.37 25.72
CA PHE A 355 -6.04 8.78 25.81
C PHE A 355 -4.55 8.98 25.48
N VAL A 356 -4.33 9.65 24.35
CA VAL A 356 -3.07 10.25 23.91
C VAL A 356 -3.41 11.64 23.40
N MET A 357 -2.84 12.68 24.01
CA MET A 357 -2.81 14.02 23.44
C MET A 357 -1.51 14.18 22.64
N VAL A 358 -1.64 14.70 21.42
CA VAL A 358 -0.54 14.99 20.49
C VAL A 358 -0.47 16.50 20.26
N GLY A 359 0.74 17.06 20.30
CA GLY A 359 0.88 18.51 20.22
C GLY A 359 2.31 19.03 20.17
N LEU A 360 2.46 20.31 20.48
CA LEU A 360 3.72 21.04 20.57
C LEU A 360 3.97 21.53 22.00
N GLY A 361 5.24 21.49 22.41
CA GLY A 361 5.73 22.08 23.64
C GLY A 361 6.97 22.94 23.40
N ASN A 362 7.19 23.92 24.27
CA ASN A 362 8.42 24.71 24.28
C ASN A 362 9.65 23.79 24.47
N ASN A 363 10.65 23.87 23.60
CA ASN A 363 11.85 23.01 23.67
C ASN A 363 12.66 23.20 24.97
N ASN A 364 12.54 24.36 25.64
CA ASN A 364 13.18 24.63 26.93
C ASN A 364 12.41 24.06 28.13
N LYS A 365 11.28 23.37 27.90
CA LYS A 365 10.61 22.55 28.91
C LYS A 365 11.42 21.28 29.17
N SER A 366 12.30 21.33 30.17
CA SER A 366 12.75 20.13 30.87
C SER A 366 11.67 19.66 31.84
N PHE A 367 11.54 18.35 31.99
CA PHE A 367 10.91 17.80 33.17
C PHE A 367 12.04 17.72 34.19
N ALA A 368 12.08 18.66 35.14
CA ALA A 368 13.06 18.61 36.19
C ALA A 368 12.91 17.25 36.88
N ASN A 369 13.93 16.39 36.74
CA ASN A 369 13.94 15.03 37.25
C ASN A 369 13.40 15.02 38.68
N ASP A 370 12.69 13.95 39.07
CA ASP A 370 12.27 13.83 40.46
C ASP A 370 13.47 13.88 41.42
N LEU A 371 14.69 13.58 40.95
CA LEU A 371 15.95 13.88 41.66
C LEU A 371 16.11 15.37 42.06
N ALA A 372 15.77 16.34 41.20
CA ALA A 372 15.83 17.75 41.55
C ALA A 372 14.75 18.15 42.57
N LYS A 373 13.56 17.52 42.53
CA LYS A 373 12.57 17.65 43.61
C LYS A 373 13.03 16.95 44.89
N GLN A 374 13.67 15.79 44.79
CA GLN A 374 14.16 15.00 45.92
C GLN A 374 15.32 15.72 46.60
N ILE A 375 16.31 16.21 45.86
CA ILE A 375 17.38 17.09 46.37
C ILE A 375 16.77 18.34 47.01
N CYS A 376 15.80 18.99 46.37
CA CYS A 376 15.13 20.15 46.98
C CYS A 376 14.35 19.77 48.25
N ASN A 377 13.70 18.60 48.31
CA ASN A 377 13.01 18.09 49.49
C ASN A 377 13.96 17.64 50.60
N ILE A 378 15.14 17.08 50.25
CA ILE A 378 16.21 16.70 51.18
C ILE A 378 16.85 17.96 51.76
N ALA A 379 17.19 18.93 50.92
CA ALA A 379 17.69 20.24 51.35
C ALA A 379 16.67 20.98 52.22
N ASN A 380 15.37 20.97 51.86
CA ASN A 380 14.32 21.56 52.70
C ASN A 380 14.15 20.81 54.04
N ARG A 381 14.35 19.48 54.09
CA ARG A 381 14.37 18.71 55.35
C ARG A 381 15.60 19.04 56.21
N GLN A 382 16.78 19.16 55.61
CA GLN A 382 18.02 19.56 56.30
C GLN A 382 17.97 21.02 56.80
N ILE A 383 17.29 21.92 56.07
CA ILE A 383 17.03 23.29 56.51
C ILE A 383 16.00 23.32 57.66
N GLN A 384 14.99 22.45 57.66
CA GLN A 384 14.04 22.34 58.78
C GLN A 384 14.64 21.80 60.08
N THR A 385 15.73 21.02 60.01
CA THR A 385 16.44 20.56 61.22
C THR A 385 17.28 21.65 61.90
N ASN A 386 17.67 22.72 61.19
CA ASN A 386 18.38 23.87 61.78
C ASN A 386 17.40 25.01 62.08
N LYS A 387 16.97 25.11 63.36
CA LYS A 387 16.08 26.18 63.85
C LYS A 387 16.73 27.57 63.85
N GLN A 388 16.85 28.21 62.69
CA GLN A 388 16.89 29.66 62.59
C GLN A 388 15.83 30.16 61.61
N LYS A 389 14.91 30.98 62.12
CA LYS A 389 13.83 31.62 61.35
C LYS A 389 14.42 32.69 60.42
N LEU A 390 14.81 32.33 59.21
CA LEU A 390 14.98 33.32 58.15
C LEU A 390 13.65 33.53 57.42
N PHE A 391 13.14 34.77 57.45
CA PHE A 391 11.91 35.18 56.76
C PHE A 391 12.13 35.21 55.24
N CYS A 392 12.08 34.05 54.59
CA CYS A 392 12.05 33.96 53.14
C CYS A 392 10.70 34.47 52.61
N LEU A 393 10.66 35.78 52.30
CA LEU A 393 9.55 36.50 51.71
C LEU A 393 8.79 35.67 50.67
N GLY A 394 7.47 35.59 50.85
CA GLY A 394 6.56 34.80 50.03
C GLY A 394 6.43 35.29 48.58
N LYS A 395 7.44 35.02 47.75
CA LYS A 395 7.28 35.03 46.29
C LYS A 395 6.34 33.88 45.93
N LYS A 396 5.04 34.18 45.86
CA LYS A 396 4.00 33.31 45.28
C LYS A 396 4.60 32.64 44.04
N LYS A 397 4.84 31.32 44.10
CA LYS A 397 5.39 30.56 42.96
C LYS A 397 4.37 30.67 41.84
N LYS A 398 4.54 31.66 40.94
CA LYS A 398 3.74 31.82 39.73
C LYS A 398 3.73 30.45 39.06
N LYS A 399 2.59 29.75 39.09
CA LYS A 399 2.44 28.43 38.46
C LYS A 399 2.94 28.60 37.03
N LYS A 400 4.12 28.07 36.70
CA LYS A 400 4.69 28.16 35.35
C LYS A 400 3.68 27.45 34.46
N LYS A 401 2.85 28.24 33.74
CA LYS A 401 1.75 27.72 32.94
C LYS A 401 2.30 26.62 32.03
N LYS A 402 1.63 25.47 32.00
CA LYS A 402 2.00 24.38 31.09
C LYS A 402 1.71 24.86 29.67
N LYS A 403 2.73 25.38 28.99
CA LYS A 403 2.65 25.85 27.61
C LYS A 403 2.70 24.65 26.69
N VAL A 404 1.53 24.25 26.22
CA VAL A 404 1.29 23.15 25.30
C VAL A 404 0.18 23.58 24.36
N TRP A 405 0.34 23.23 23.08
CA TRP A 405 -0.68 23.28 22.05
C TRP A 405 -0.95 21.86 21.61
N GLY A 406 -2.20 21.44 21.46
CA GLY A 406 -2.45 20.06 21.06
C GLY A 406 -3.91 19.70 20.94
N ILE A 407 -4.13 18.51 20.40
CA ILE A 407 -5.43 17.85 20.30
C ILE A 407 -5.37 16.56 21.13
N ASP A 408 -6.41 16.36 21.95
CA ASP A 408 -6.72 15.05 22.53
C ASP A 408 -7.52 14.23 21.50
N GLY A 409 -7.19 12.95 21.34
CA GLY A 409 -7.93 12.04 20.47
C GLY A 409 -9.06 11.29 21.17
N CYS A 410 -9.24 11.46 22.48
CA CYS A 410 -10.30 10.80 23.26
C CYS A 410 -11.48 11.76 23.53
N THR A 411 -11.19 12.97 23.99
CA THR A 411 -12.13 14.10 23.97
C THR A 411 -11.72 15.05 22.85
N PRO A 412 -12.64 15.61 22.06
CA PRO A 412 -12.32 16.48 20.93
C PRO A 412 -11.92 17.90 21.40
N ALA A 413 -11.07 17.99 22.44
CA ALA A 413 -10.69 19.23 23.07
C ALA A 413 -9.36 19.75 22.51
N GLU A 414 -9.34 21.00 22.02
CA GLU A 414 -8.06 21.69 21.82
C GLU A 414 -7.47 22.05 23.19
N TRP A 415 -6.14 22.09 23.23
CA TRP A 415 -5.38 22.67 24.33
C TRP A 415 -4.58 23.84 23.78
N ASN A 416 -4.76 25.04 24.35
CA ASN A 416 -4.02 26.24 23.99
C ASN A 416 -3.58 27.04 25.23
N ASP A 417 -2.28 26.99 25.57
CA ASP A 417 -1.62 27.81 26.60
C ASP A 417 -2.47 28.06 27.88
N SER A 418 -2.99 26.98 28.47
CA SER A 418 -3.88 26.87 29.65
C SER A 418 -5.39 27.07 29.47
N LYS A 419 -5.92 27.24 28.25
CA LYS A 419 -7.33 27.03 27.95
C LYS A 419 -7.53 25.64 27.32
N GLN A 420 -8.58 24.95 27.75
CA GLN A 420 -9.13 23.78 27.07
C GLN A 420 -10.42 24.26 26.40
N THR A 421 -10.49 24.20 25.07
CA THR A 421 -11.69 24.50 24.30
C THR A 421 -12.35 23.18 23.95
N GLN A 422 -13.58 22.97 24.43
CA GLN A 422 -14.39 21.84 23.96
C GLN A 422 -14.89 22.18 22.55
N ASP A 423 -14.35 21.49 21.56
CA ASP A 423 -14.76 21.59 20.16
C ASP A 423 -15.46 20.28 19.79
N SER A 424 -16.78 20.27 19.60
CA SER A 424 -17.51 19.01 19.33
C SER A 424 -17.18 18.37 17.96
N SER A 425 -16.34 19.00 17.14
CA SER A 425 -16.18 18.65 15.71
C SER A 425 -14.94 17.82 15.33
N THR A 426 -13.98 17.56 16.23
CA THR A 426 -12.73 16.87 15.84
C THR A 426 -12.95 15.38 15.58
N GLN A 427 -12.65 14.90 14.38
CA GLN A 427 -12.95 13.53 13.95
C GLN A 427 -11.76 12.55 14.02
N LEU A 428 -10.68 12.90 14.74
CA LEU A 428 -9.46 12.10 14.84
C LEU A 428 -9.57 11.06 15.97
N GLU A 429 -10.44 10.07 15.77
CA GLU A 429 -10.80 9.06 16.77
C GLU A 429 -9.75 7.95 16.93
N TRP A 430 -8.51 8.27 17.29
CA TRP A 430 -7.49 7.23 17.53
C TRP A 430 -7.67 6.48 18.85
N TRP A 431 -8.52 6.98 19.75
CA TRP A 431 -8.66 6.40 21.08
C TRP A 431 -9.19 4.97 21.07
N ASN A 432 -10.05 4.57 20.12
CA ASN A 432 -10.75 3.28 20.10
C ASN A 432 -10.08 2.18 19.24
N ILE A 433 -8.98 2.50 18.55
CA ILE A 433 -8.24 1.60 17.63
C ILE A 433 -6.89 1.17 18.22
N LYS A 434 -6.32 0.08 17.67
CA LYS A 434 -5.05 -0.52 18.15
C LYS A 434 -3.79 0.13 17.58
N GLU A 435 -3.87 0.71 16.39
CA GLU A 435 -2.75 1.31 15.66
C GLU A 435 -3.25 2.53 14.87
N TYR A 436 -2.51 3.62 14.90
CA TYR A 436 -2.85 4.85 14.17
C TYR A 436 -1.58 5.60 13.76
N THR A 437 -1.60 6.16 12.54
CA THR A 437 -0.54 7.03 12.05
C THR A 437 -1.10 8.41 11.77
N LEU A 438 -0.48 9.41 12.38
CA LEU A 438 -0.89 10.81 12.30
C LEU A 438 0.33 11.66 11.91
N ASP A 439 0.16 12.51 10.91
CA ASP A 439 1.12 13.58 10.65
C ASP A 439 0.74 14.84 11.43
N MET A 440 1.73 15.50 12.01
CA MET A 440 1.61 16.83 12.59
C MET A 440 2.40 17.82 11.74
N TYR A 441 1.73 18.85 11.25
CA TYR A 441 2.28 19.92 10.39
C TYR A 441 2.33 21.23 11.17
N LEU A 442 3.48 21.89 11.16
CA LEU A 442 3.70 23.20 11.76
C LEU A 442 4.28 24.14 10.70
N ASP A 443 3.59 25.24 10.42
CA ASP A 443 4.12 26.37 9.66
C ASP A 443 4.25 27.56 10.63
N MET A 444 5.49 27.91 11.00
CA MET A 444 5.76 28.98 11.95
C MET A 444 5.50 30.38 11.38
N ASP A 445 5.51 30.52 10.05
CA ASP A 445 5.39 31.81 9.37
C ASP A 445 3.91 32.20 9.25
N LYS A 446 3.08 31.24 8.78
CA LYS A 446 1.62 31.32 8.80
C LYS A 446 1.02 31.14 10.21
N LYS A 447 1.79 30.58 11.15
CA LYS A 447 1.37 30.21 12.51
C LYS A 447 0.25 29.16 12.48
N GLU A 448 0.42 28.17 11.61
CA GLU A 448 -0.56 27.12 11.38
C GLU A 448 -0.07 25.82 12.03
N LEU A 449 -0.95 25.17 12.80
CA LEU A 449 -0.72 23.85 13.38
C LEU A 449 -1.85 22.93 12.95
N LYS A 450 -1.51 21.85 12.26
CA LYS A 450 -2.45 20.86 11.73
C LYS A 450 -2.05 19.45 12.13
N TRP A 451 -3.03 18.57 12.11
CA TRP A 451 -2.86 17.13 12.24
C TRP A 451 -3.70 16.44 11.17
N LYS A 452 -3.13 15.44 10.50
CA LYS A 452 -3.86 14.66 9.48
C LYS A 452 -3.60 13.18 9.65
N GLN A 453 -4.65 12.39 9.62
CA GLN A 453 -4.55 10.94 9.54
C GLN A 453 -3.78 10.56 8.27
N VAL A 454 -2.77 9.71 8.41
CA VAL A 454 -1.99 9.28 7.25
C VAL A 454 -2.69 8.09 6.58
N THR A 455 -3.01 8.25 5.31
CA THR A 455 -3.49 7.18 4.43
C THR A 455 -2.63 7.13 3.18
N GLU A 456 -2.75 6.06 2.38
CA GLU A 456 -1.91 5.90 1.19
C GLU A 456 -2.20 6.97 0.13
N ASP A 457 -3.49 7.23 -0.08
CA ASP A 457 -4.08 8.19 -1.01
C ASP A 457 -4.18 9.64 -0.48
N GLY A 458 -3.92 9.85 0.82
CA GLY A 458 -4.13 11.14 1.49
C GLY A 458 -5.58 11.53 1.77
N SER A 459 -6.55 10.62 1.66
CA SER A 459 -7.96 10.85 2.04
C SER A 459 -8.20 10.94 3.55
N GLY A 460 -7.19 10.62 4.37
CA GLY A 460 -7.25 10.72 5.82
C GLY A 460 -7.71 12.09 6.33
N LYS A 461 -8.50 12.08 7.41
CA LYS A 461 -9.12 13.27 7.99
C LYS A 461 -8.06 14.26 8.50
N GLU A 462 -8.29 15.56 8.25
CA GLU A 462 -7.44 16.66 8.73
C GLU A 462 -8.15 17.47 9.83
N TYR A 463 -7.35 17.99 10.76
CA TYR A 463 -7.75 18.96 11.76
C TYR A 463 -6.73 20.11 11.82
N ALA A 464 -7.20 21.34 11.83
CA ALA A 464 -6.38 22.54 12.06
C ALA A 464 -6.73 23.15 13.42
N LEU A 465 -5.73 23.56 14.21
CA LEU A 465 -5.94 24.28 15.47
C LEU A 465 -6.64 25.61 15.18
N LYS A 466 -7.83 25.82 15.77
CA LYS A 466 -8.68 26.98 15.50
C LYS A 466 -8.13 28.24 16.16
N ASP A 467 -7.70 28.15 17.42
CA ASP A 467 -7.07 29.27 18.13
C ASP A 467 -5.54 29.21 18.07
N ASN A 468 -4.97 29.71 16.96
CA ASN A 468 -3.54 29.93 16.83
C ASN A 468 -3.06 31.30 17.39
N THR A 469 -3.93 32.11 18.00
CA THR A 469 -3.62 33.52 18.34
C THR A 469 -2.43 33.64 19.31
N THR A 470 -2.18 32.61 20.09
CA THR A 470 -1.08 32.54 21.06
C THR A 470 0.30 32.31 20.42
N PHE A 471 0.40 31.77 19.19
CA PHE A 471 1.68 31.65 18.47
C PHE A 471 2.37 33.01 18.31
N ASN A 472 1.60 34.09 18.16
CA ASN A 472 2.14 35.46 18.12
C ASN A 472 2.95 35.85 19.37
N LYS A 473 2.66 35.25 20.53
CA LYS A 473 3.38 35.49 21.80
C LYS A 473 4.71 34.72 21.86
N TYR A 474 4.98 33.86 20.89
CA TYR A 474 6.00 32.82 20.95
C TYR A 474 6.88 32.72 19.70
N LYS A 475 6.95 33.77 18.88
CA LYS A 475 7.79 33.86 17.67
C LYS A 475 9.26 33.43 17.88
N ASN A 476 9.82 33.64 19.07
CA ASN A 476 11.22 33.32 19.40
C ASN A 476 11.38 31.98 20.15
N LEU A 477 10.31 31.22 20.36
CA LEU A 477 10.38 29.91 21.00
C LEU A 477 10.49 28.81 19.95
N ALA A 478 11.55 28.01 20.04
CA ALA A 478 11.58 26.73 19.34
C ALA A 478 10.58 25.75 19.96
N LEU A 479 9.71 25.19 19.12
CA LEU A 479 8.69 24.21 19.48
C LEU A 479 9.15 22.80 19.11
N VAL A 480 8.79 21.82 19.92
CA VAL A 480 9.03 20.38 19.68
C VAL A 480 7.74 19.59 19.83
N PRO A 481 7.59 18.45 19.15
CA PRO A 481 6.52 17.50 19.44
C PRO A 481 6.45 17.13 20.91
N HIS A 482 5.23 17.10 21.43
CA HIS A 482 4.88 16.83 22.80
C HIS A 482 3.71 15.85 22.84
N PHE A 483 3.85 14.82 23.67
CA PHE A 483 2.85 13.76 23.84
C PHE A 483 2.49 13.65 25.32
N ASN A 484 1.23 13.33 25.59
CA ASN A 484 0.77 13.04 26.94
C ASN A 484 -0.20 11.86 26.90
N PHE A 485 0.21 10.70 27.42
CA PHE A 485 -0.53 9.45 27.26
C PHE A 485 -0.70 8.69 28.56
N HIS A 486 -1.86 8.04 28.67
CA HIS A 486 -2.38 7.50 29.93
C HIS A 486 -2.45 5.98 29.95
N ARG A 487 -2.65 5.31 28.80
CA ARG A 487 -2.88 3.87 28.80
C ARG A 487 -1.59 3.04 28.85
N LYS A 488 -1.57 2.03 29.73
CA LYS A 488 -0.51 1.02 29.78
C LYS A 488 -0.35 0.36 28.39
N ASP A 489 0.88 0.04 28.05
CA ASP A 489 1.32 -0.61 26.80
C ASP A 489 1.07 0.20 25.51
N THR A 490 0.62 1.45 25.62
CA THR A 490 0.63 2.39 24.49
C THR A 490 2.08 2.75 24.15
N ALA A 491 2.41 2.63 22.87
CA ALA A 491 3.72 2.87 22.31
C ALA A 491 3.67 3.98 21.24
N ILE A 492 4.72 4.78 21.17
CA ILE A 492 4.85 5.91 20.22
C ILE A 492 6.22 5.87 19.56
N GLN A 493 6.23 6.05 18.24
CA GLN A 493 7.41 6.39 17.44
C GLN A 493 7.15 7.69 16.68
N VAL A 494 8.21 8.47 16.44
CA VAL A 494 8.13 9.72 15.70
C VAL A 494 9.27 9.79 14.70
N MET A 495 9.00 10.23 13.48
CA MET A 495 10.02 10.63 12.50
C MET A 495 9.76 12.05 12.02
N LYS A 496 10.80 12.73 11.53
CA LYS A 496 10.63 13.99 10.79
C LYS A 496 10.42 13.66 9.31
N ILE A 497 9.39 14.22 8.69
CA ILE A 497 9.05 13.99 7.28
C ILE A 497 9.07 15.30 6.48
N SER A 498 9.10 15.17 5.15
CA SER A 498 9.04 16.33 4.25
C SER A 498 7.60 16.88 4.19
N PRO A 499 7.38 18.21 4.15
CA PRO A 499 6.02 18.77 4.03
C PRO A 499 5.24 18.33 2.79
N GLN A 500 5.94 17.90 1.73
CA GLN A 500 5.35 17.39 0.49
C GLN A 500 4.62 16.05 0.66
N ILE A 501 4.98 15.26 1.69
CA ILE A 501 4.40 13.92 1.93
C ILE A 501 3.38 13.93 3.08
N TYR A 502 2.96 15.13 3.52
CA TYR A 502 2.04 15.32 4.64
C TYR A 502 0.65 14.73 4.37
N GLY A 503 0.25 13.78 5.20
CA GLY A 503 -0.99 13.01 5.15
C GLY A 503 -1.02 11.87 4.11
N THR A 504 -0.01 11.76 3.24
CA THR A 504 0.04 10.84 2.09
C THR A 504 1.17 9.82 2.21
N GLN A 505 1.26 8.88 1.26
CA GLN A 505 2.43 8.04 1.04
C GLN A 505 2.84 7.28 2.32
N PHE A 506 1.87 6.62 2.96
CA PHE A 506 2.15 5.83 4.17
C PHE A 506 3.17 4.73 3.86
N SER A 507 3.05 4.06 2.71
CA SER A 507 3.94 3.01 2.23
C SER A 507 5.42 3.34 2.26
N GLN A 508 5.82 4.58 1.91
CA GLN A 508 7.23 5.01 1.95
C GLN A 508 7.79 5.01 3.39
N THR A 509 6.94 5.33 4.37
CA THR A 509 7.35 5.51 5.77
C THR A 509 7.08 4.30 6.66
N LYS A 510 6.15 3.41 6.26
CA LYS A 510 5.68 2.30 7.11
C LYS A 510 6.83 1.40 7.55
N ASP A 511 7.78 1.12 6.65
CA ASP A 511 8.89 0.19 6.87
C ASP A 511 10.03 0.82 7.69
N SER A 512 10.09 2.16 7.74
CA SER A 512 10.99 2.90 8.63
C SER A 512 10.51 2.89 10.09
N PHE A 513 9.22 2.68 10.34
CA PHE A 513 8.72 2.34 11.67
C PHE A 513 9.04 0.88 11.98
N ARG A 514 10.14 0.64 12.70
CA ARG A 514 10.51 -0.70 13.20
C ARG A 514 9.28 -1.39 13.79
N ASP A 515 9.01 -2.62 13.36
CA ASP A 515 7.80 -3.39 13.69
C ASP A 515 7.45 -3.37 15.18
N ILE A 516 6.58 -2.44 15.58
CA ILE A 516 6.09 -2.34 16.95
C ILE A 516 5.39 -3.67 17.32
N GLN A 517 4.71 -4.29 16.36
CA GLN A 517 4.06 -5.60 16.53
C GLN A 517 5.07 -6.74 16.79
N LYS A 518 6.23 -6.80 16.13
CA LYS A 518 7.22 -7.88 16.38
C LYS A 518 7.78 -7.81 17.80
N LEU A 519 8.07 -6.61 18.29
CA LEU A 519 8.50 -6.38 19.68
C LEU A 519 7.43 -6.77 20.70
N ILE A 520 6.16 -6.46 20.39
CA ILE A 520 5.00 -6.83 21.22
C ILE A 520 4.87 -8.35 21.34
N PHE A 521 4.90 -9.08 20.22
CA PHE A 521 4.74 -10.54 20.24
C PHE A 521 5.97 -11.26 20.85
N SER A 522 7.19 -10.75 20.63
CA SER A 522 8.40 -11.34 21.22
C SER A 522 8.48 -11.26 22.75
N TYR A 523 7.68 -10.39 23.39
CA TYR A 523 7.70 -10.24 24.85
C TYR A 523 6.75 -11.20 25.57
N ASN A 524 5.70 -11.68 24.88
CA ASN A 524 4.79 -12.71 25.41
C ASN A 524 5.16 -14.13 24.95
N SER A 525 5.98 -14.27 23.90
CA SER A 525 6.20 -15.55 23.24
C SER A 525 6.75 -16.65 24.13
N ASN A 526 7.52 -16.38 25.19
CA ASN A 526 8.05 -17.48 26.01
C ASN A 526 6.96 -18.24 26.80
N GLU A 527 5.92 -17.56 27.29
CA GLU A 527 4.78 -18.21 27.94
C GLU A 527 3.75 -18.67 26.89
N ASP A 528 3.43 -17.83 25.90
CA ASP A 528 2.44 -18.16 24.87
C ASP A 528 2.91 -19.29 23.93
N GLU A 529 4.21 -19.39 23.59
CA GLU A 529 4.77 -20.51 22.81
C GLU A 529 4.88 -21.78 23.65
N MET A 530 5.11 -21.68 24.96
CA MET A 530 5.05 -22.83 25.87
C MET A 530 3.60 -23.34 25.98
N ILE A 531 2.63 -22.46 26.21
CA ILE A 531 1.21 -22.80 26.24
C ILE A 531 0.76 -23.34 24.89
N ALA A 532 1.15 -22.72 23.76
CA ALA A 532 0.82 -23.22 22.43
C ALA A 532 1.46 -24.59 22.14
N LYS A 533 2.71 -24.85 22.56
CA LYS A 533 3.33 -26.19 22.44
C LYS A 533 2.62 -27.22 23.31
N ILE A 534 2.21 -26.87 24.53
CA ILE A 534 1.43 -27.74 25.40
C ILE A 534 0.07 -28.03 24.75
N VAL A 535 -0.67 -27.00 24.33
CA VAL A 535 -1.99 -27.13 23.69
C VAL A 535 -1.91 -27.89 22.38
N VAL A 536 -0.92 -27.66 21.51
CA VAL A 536 -0.76 -28.41 20.25
C VAL A 536 -0.36 -29.87 20.51
N THR A 537 0.52 -30.14 21.48
CA THR A 537 0.85 -31.53 21.86
C THR A 537 -0.38 -32.25 22.41
N TYR A 538 -1.11 -31.60 23.32
CA TYR A 538 -2.27 -32.17 23.99
C TYR A 538 -3.48 -32.31 23.04
N LEU A 539 -3.71 -31.36 22.12
CA LEU A 539 -4.71 -31.49 21.05
C LEU A 539 -4.36 -32.58 20.05
N LYS A 540 -3.07 -32.92 19.89
CA LYS A 540 -2.64 -34.04 19.06
C LYS A 540 -2.91 -35.38 19.77
N GLU A 541 -2.59 -35.47 21.06
CA GLU A 541 -2.93 -36.64 21.91
C GLU A 541 -4.46 -36.83 21.99
N ILE A 542 -5.24 -35.77 22.20
CA ILE A 542 -6.71 -35.80 22.16
C ILE A 542 -7.19 -36.16 20.75
N GLY A 543 -6.58 -35.62 19.69
CA GLY A 543 -6.93 -35.92 18.30
C GLY A 543 -6.78 -37.41 17.98
N ASP A 544 -5.63 -37.99 18.34
CA ASP A 544 -5.36 -39.42 18.16
C ASP A 544 -6.28 -40.27 19.05
N TYR A 545 -6.52 -39.89 20.30
CA TYR A 545 -7.48 -40.55 21.20
C TYR A 545 -8.92 -40.53 20.64
N VAL A 546 -9.38 -39.38 20.13
CA VAL A 546 -10.70 -39.20 19.52
C VAL A 546 -10.81 -39.98 18.21
N ILE A 547 -9.76 -40.05 17.38
CA ILE A 547 -9.76 -40.84 16.15
C ILE A 547 -9.85 -42.35 16.46
N VAL A 548 -9.09 -42.84 17.45
CA VAL A 548 -9.15 -44.24 17.90
C VAL A 548 -10.52 -44.56 18.49
N ARG A 549 -11.05 -43.71 19.38
CA ARG A 549 -12.38 -43.89 19.98
C ARG A 549 -13.52 -43.78 18.97
N LYS A 550 -13.41 -42.92 17.95
CA LYS A 550 -14.39 -42.80 16.85
C LYS A 550 -14.42 -44.08 16.01
N LYS A 551 -13.27 -44.69 15.70
CA LYS A 551 -13.22 -46.02 15.06
C LYS A 551 -13.86 -47.09 15.95
N LEU A 552 -13.58 -47.09 17.25
CA LEU A 552 -14.17 -48.04 18.21
C LEU A 552 -15.71 -47.92 18.28
N PHE A 553 -16.21 -46.67 18.32
CA PHE A 553 -17.64 -46.36 18.31
C PHE A 553 -18.32 -46.84 17.02
N TYR A 554 -17.76 -46.53 15.84
CA TYR A 554 -18.30 -47.03 14.57
C TYR A 554 -18.26 -48.57 14.47
N SER A 555 -17.25 -49.23 15.05
CA SER A 555 -17.18 -50.70 15.09
C SER A 555 -18.32 -51.28 15.93
N LYS A 556 -18.47 -50.87 17.19
CA LYS A 556 -19.55 -51.33 18.08
C LYS A 556 -20.94 -50.96 17.54
N TYR A 557 -21.09 -49.76 16.94
CA TYR A 557 -22.33 -49.33 16.30
C TYR A 557 -22.70 -50.25 15.13
N ASN A 558 -21.74 -50.60 14.27
CA ASN A 558 -21.98 -51.52 13.15
C ASN A 558 -22.31 -52.96 13.63
N GLU A 559 -21.73 -53.43 14.73
CA GLU A 559 -22.13 -54.72 15.35
C GLU A 559 -23.56 -54.66 15.91
N LEU A 560 -23.94 -53.59 16.61
CA LEU A 560 -25.31 -53.40 17.11
C LEU A 560 -26.34 -53.32 15.98
N VAL A 561 -26.02 -52.59 14.91
CA VAL A 561 -26.88 -52.43 13.73
C VAL A 561 -27.03 -53.76 12.98
N LYS A 562 -25.95 -54.50 12.76
CA LYS A 562 -25.98 -55.81 12.07
C LYS A 562 -26.70 -56.90 12.88
N SER A 563 -26.66 -56.86 14.20
CA SER A 563 -27.25 -57.90 15.06
C SER A 563 -28.75 -57.73 15.32
N LYS A 564 -29.37 -56.60 14.96
CA LYS A 564 -30.76 -56.28 15.35
C LYS A 564 -31.69 -55.69 14.26
N LEU A 565 -31.26 -55.62 13.00
CA LEU A 565 -32.08 -55.06 11.91
C LEU A 565 -32.32 -56.06 10.77
N HIS A 566 -33.53 -56.62 10.72
CA HIS A 566 -34.16 -57.02 9.46
C HIS A 566 -34.68 -55.75 8.73
N PRO A 567 -34.90 -55.80 7.40
CA PRO A 567 -35.00 -54.59 6.58
C PRO A 567 -36.27 -53.77 6.87
N MET A 568 -36.12 -52.67 7.59
CA MET A 568 -37.15 -51.63 7.69
C MET A 568 -37.15 -50.76 6.43
N HIS A 569 -38.30 -50.69 5.76
CA HIS A 569 -38.57 -49.64 4.79
C HIS A 569 -38.67 -48.26 5.48
N ARG A 570 -38.49 -47.20 4.69
CA ARG A 570 -38.41 -45.79 5.13
C ARG A 570 -39.51 -45.43 6.14
N CYS A 571 -39.12 -44.75 7.21
CA CYS A 571 -40.05 -44.24 8.22
C CYS A 571 -40.00 -42.71 8.22
N ASP A 572 -40.98 -42.08 7.57
CA ASP A 572 -40.97 -40.64 7.27
C ASP A 572 -41.42 -39.73 8.44
N ASN A 573 -41.35 -40.20 9.71
CA ASN A 573 -41.78 -39.40 10.86
C ASN A 573 -40.99 -39.68 12.16
N PRO A 574 -40.08 -38.77 12.59
CA PRO A 574 -39.15 -39.01 13.70
C PRO A 574 -39.76 -38.83 15.11
N THR A 575 -41.08 -38.81 15.25
CA THR A 575 -41.78 -38.58 16.54
C THR A 575 -42.23 -39.86 17.25
N LYS A 576 -41.99 -41.06 16.68
CA LYS A 576 -42.38 -42.33 17.31
C LYS A 576 -41.52 -42.68 18.54
N PRO A 577 -42.11 -43.27 19.61
CA PRO A 577 -41.37 -43.72 20.80
C PRO A 577 -40.21 -44.68 20.49
N GLU A 578 -40.41 -45.53 19.48
CA GLU A 578 -39.47 -46.53 18.97
C GLU A 578 -38.06 -45.96 18.72
N PHE A 579 -37.94 -44.75 18.17
CA PHE A 579 -36.64 -44.11 17.90
C PHE A 579 -35.87 -43.79 19.19
N LYS A 580 -36.58 -43.44 20.26
CA LYS A 580 -36.00 -43.11 21.57
C LYS A 580 -35.49 -44.38 22.27
N ASP A 581 -36.23 -45.49 22.18
CA ASP A 581 -35.80 -46.75 22.79
C ASP A 581 -34.68 -47.45 22.02
N ILE A 582 -34.65 -47.35 20.68
CA ILE A 582 -33.62 -47.96 19.83
C ILE A 582 -32.31 -47.15 19.83
N PHE A 583 -32.37 -45.82 19.81
CA PHE A 583 -31.17 -44.98 19.62
C PHE A 583 -30.72 -44.25 20.91
N TRP A 584 -31.66 -43.66 21.65
CA TRP A 584 -31.33 -42.79 22.79
C TRP A 584 -30.88 -43.58 24.03
N LYS A 585 -31.55 -44.69 24.36
CA LYS A 585 -31.17 -45.54 25.51
C LYS A 585 -29.75 -46.12 25.38
N PRO A 586 -29.34 -46.75 24.26
CA PRO A 586 -27.98 -47.26 24.11
C PRO A 586 -26.91 -46.16 24.11
N PHE A 587 -27.18 -45.01 23.49
CA PHE A 587 -26.26 -43.87 23.50
C PHE A 587 -26.03 -43.32 24.92
N CYS A 588 -27.11 -43.13 25.71
CA CYS A 588 -27.00 -42.69 27.10
C CYS A 588 -26.34 -43.74 28.02
N ALA A 589 -26.52 -45.03 27.74
CA ALA A 589 -25.84 -46.10 28.47
C ALA A 589 -24.32 -46.07 28.21
N PHE A 590 -23.90 -45.97 26.93
CA PHE A 590 -22.51 -45.83 26.53
C PHE A 590 -21.83 -44.61 27.17
N VAL A 591 -22.51 -43.46 27.20
CA VAL A 591 -21.99 -42.24 27.86
C VAL A 591 -21.85 -42.43 29.37
N LYS A 592 -22.80 -43.10 30.05
CA LYS A 592 -22.71 -43.39 31.50
C LYS A 592 -21.60 -44.39 31.85
N GLU A 593 -21.39 -45.40 31.01
CA GLU A 593 -20.39 -46.44 31.26
C GLU A 593 -18.96 -45.87 31.19
N GLU A 594 -18.72 -44.91 30.30
CA GLU A 594 -17.43 -44.24 30.11
C GLU A 594 -17.20 -43.03 31.05
N SER A 595 -18.22 -42.55 31.78
CA SER A 595 -18.12 -41.29 32.55
C SER A 595 -17.47 -41.41 33.94
N GLN A 596 -16.90 -42.56 34.31
CA GLN A 596 -16.40 -42.81 35.68
C GLN A 596 -15.25 -41.90 36.15
N ASN A 597 -14.66 -41.07 35.28
CA ASN A 597 -13.58 -40.14 35.61
C ASN A 597 -13.74 -38.71 35.02
N ALA A 598 -14.93 -38.31 34.53
CA ALA A 598 -15.13 -36.95 34.00
C ALA A 598 -16.59 -36.49 33.99
N ASP A 599 -16.82 -35.22 34.35
CA ASP A 599 -18.12 -34.54 34.24
C ASP A 599 -18.40 -34.08 32.81
N TRP A 600 -19.29 -34.79 32.12
CA TRP A 600 -19.82 -34.40 30.81
C TRP A 600 -21.20 -33.78 30.95
N MET A 601 -21.39 -32.57 30.44
CA MET A 601 -22.73 -32.01 30.22
C MET A 601 -23.13 -32.16 28.75
N ILE A 602 -24.26 -32.82 28.52
CA ILE A 602 -24.90 -32.89 27.21
C ILE A 602 -26.12 -31.98 27.22
N SER A 603 -26.17 -31.02 26.29
CA SER A 603 -27.33 -30.14 26.09
C SER A 603 -27.87 -30.31 24.67
N LEU A 604 -29.18 -30.51 24.56
CA LEU A 604 -29.88 -30.62 23.29
C LEU A 604 -30.42 -29.23 22.91
N HIS A 605 -29.95 -28.65 21.80
CA HIS A 605 -30.41 -27.34 21.35
C HIS A 605 -31.03 -27.42 19.95
N ARG A 606 -32.37 -27.52 19.93
CA ARG A 606 -33.23 -27.76 18.75
C ARG A 606 -33.02 -29.15 18.11
N LYS A 607 -33.91 -29.52 17.19
CA LYS A 607 -34.16 -30.91 16.74
C LYS A 607 -33.01 -31.63 16.03
N THR A 608 -31.91 -30.97 15.70
CA THR A 608 -30.84 -31.51 14.83
C THR A 608 -29.40 -31.25 15.31
N THR A 609 -29.20 -30.64 16.48
CA THR A 609 -27.86 -30.25 16.97
C THR A 609 -27.66 -30.64 18.42
N PHE A 610 -26.56 -31.35 18.68
CA PHE A 610 -26.11 -31.71 20.02
C PHE A 610 -24.88 -30.89 20.40
N HIS A 611 -24.87 -30.38 21.63
CA HIS A 611 -23.71 -29.74 22.23
C HIS A 611 -23.17 -30.65 23.33
N LEU A 612 -21.94 -31.14 23.15
CA LEU A 612 -21.16 -31.75 24.22
C LEU A 612 -20.27 -30.68 24.83
N PHE A 613 -20.36 -30.54 26.14
CA PHE A 613 -19.49 -29.70 26.95
C PHE A 613 -18.62 -30.61 27.81
N TYR A 614 -17.31 -30.50 27.63
CA TYR A 614 -16.30 -31.14 28.46
C TYR A 614 -15.58 -30.06 29.25
N CYS A 615 -15.55 -30.19 30.57
CA CYS A 615 -14.82 -29.32 31.46
C CYS A 615 -13.90 -30.19 32.33
N SER A 616 -12.61 -29.88 32.35
CA SER A 616 -11.68 -30.54 33.27
C SER A 616 -10.75 -29.53 33.91
N ILE A 617 -10.50 -29.71 35.20
CA ILE A 617 -9.64 -28.86 36.02
C ILE A 617 -8.42 -29.68 36.43
N PHE A 618 -7.26 -29.31 35.91
CA PHE A 618 -5.99 -29.97 36.22
C PHE A 618 -5.14 -29.09 37.12
N LYS A 619 -4.46 -29.70 38.10
CA LYS A 619 -3.43 -29.04 38.89
C LYS A 619 -2.06 -29.37 38.31
N TYR A 620 -1.31 -28.36 37.88
CA TYR A 620 0.08 -28.51 37.43
C TYR A 620 0.97 -27.58 38.24
N ASN A 621 1.89 -28.16 39.02
CA ASN A 621 2.62 -27.46 40.09
C ASN A 621 1.67 -26.70 41.05
N GLN A 622 1.81 -25.38 41.15
CA GLN A 622 0.95 -24.53 42.00
C GLN A 622 -0.27 -23.93 41.27
N PHE A 623 -0.43 -24.18 39.97
CA PHE A 623 -1.53 -23.59 39.18
C PHE A 623 -2.64 -24.60 38.89
N TYR A 624 -3.86 -24.09 38.82
CA TYR A 624 -5.02 -24.83 38.34
C TYR A 624 -5.38 -24.33 36.95
N ILE A 625 -5.45 -25.24 35.98
CA ILE A 625 -5.80 -24.96 34.59
C ILE A 625 -7.16 -25.62 34.31
N CYS A 626 -8.16 -24.81 34.01
CA CYS A 626 -9.47 -25.25 33.58
C CYS A 626 -9.52 -25.27 32.05
N ILE A 627 -9.75 -26.43 31.45
CA ILE A 627 -9.90 -26.58 29.99
C ILE A 627 -11.37 -26.84 29.69
N TYR A 628 -11.95 -25.98 28.85
CA TYR A 628 -13.34 -26.10 28.39
C TYR A 628 -13.35 -26.42 26.90
N ILE A 629 -13.90 -27.58 26.53
CA ILE A 629 -14.04 -28.02 25.14
C ILE A 629 -15.51 -28.10 24.80
N HIS A 630 -15.91 -27.37 23.76
CA HIS A 630 -17.28 -27.34 23.25
C HIS A 630 -17.32 -28.01 21.87
N ILE A 631 -18.04 -29.13 21.78
CA ILE A 631 -18.15 -29.93 20.56
C ILE A 631 -19.57 -29.81 20.02
N HIS A 632 -19.69 -29.31 18.80
CA HIS A 632 -20.93 -29.29 18.03
C HIS A 632 -21.04 -30.56 17.18
N LEU A 633 -22.06 -31.37 17.44
CA LEU A 633 -22.42 -32.52 16.62
C LEU A 633 -23.72 -32.23 15.87
N TYR A 634 -23.60 -32.11 14.55
CA TYR A 634 -24.74 -31.97 13.64
C TYR A 634 -25.13 -33.35 13.11
N MET A 635 -26.37 -33.76 13.32
CA MET A 635 -26.93 -34.91 12.59
C MET A 635 -27.55 -34.39 11.29
N TYR A 636 -26.95 -34.77 10.16
CA TYR A 636 -27.69 -34.87 8.91
C TYR A 636 -28.56 -36.13 8.98
N ILE A 637 -29.87 -35.94 8.79
CA ILE A 637 -30.88 -36.99 8.66
C ILE A 637 -31.15 -37.20 7.17
#